data_AF-A0A9D6SKC7-F1
#
_entry.id   AF-A0A9D6SKC7-F1
#
_cell.length_a   1.000
_cell.length_b   1.000
_cell.length_c   1.000
_cell.angle_alpha   90.00
_cell.angle_beta   90.00
_cell.angle_gamma   90.00
#
_symmetry.space_group_name_H-M   'P 1'
#
loop_
_entity.id
_entity.type
_entity.pdbx_description
1 polymer ?
#
loop_
_entity_poly.entity_id
_entity_poly.type
_entity_poly.pdbx_seq_one_letter_code
_entity_poly.pdbx_strand_id
1 'polypeptide(L)'
;MAQPLILRHSDWPGLIAELAARADYAYLREIPLPVASAVLAAPAAIARWIAMRAPGLAQQPALSILVIGAETTDAPDQGRWYQLLPQLLDASFAVKATLIGAELDTGFASAAAARAPDTPARCVRGGLSEFMARHGTPGFSLAVVFQPGLQKHQGWLAEGGFARLLAAGVPVIASSYETDEFEMDRWVLECYGYRASSAPLLNPFFLELSDDRSSVRWGRALWQFEAAPPPGSGVNRERLAALDTLTRMVMHSITEVGMPSPGYGAQVELQSTAGTHAPLVHVFDNRFVELANGRVVHLTAEGEARDVGSIPPDALARYPGLAARDIERAVWAAEIKSRYLLKAYPRRTDKPDTALTARGMLSAMREKAASLFRK
;
A
#
# COMPACT_ATOMS: atom_id res chain seq x y z
N MET A 1 31.40 3.14 9.12
CA MET A 1 30.82 3.94 8.02
C MET A 1 29.81 4.89 8.63
N ALA A 2 29.71 6.12 8.14
CA ALA A 2 28.67 7.04 8.59
C ALA A 2 27.27 6.46 8.28
N GLN A 3 26.30 6.70 9.15
CA GLN A 3 24.91 6.29 8.90
C GLN A 3 24.39 7.02 7.64
N PRO A 4 23.75 6.34 6.67
CA PRO A 4 23.20 6.99 5.47
C PRO A 4 22.29 8.17 5.79
N LEU A 5 22.34 9.24 5.00
CA LEU A 5 21.52 10.45 5.16
C LEU A 5 20.03 10.14 5.38
N ILE A 6 19.46 9.22 4.58
CA ILE A 6 18.04 8.81 4.67
C ILE A 6 17.66 8.21 6.04
N LEU A 7 18.64 7.77 6.84
CA LEU A 7 18.43 7.21 8.17
C LEU A 7 18.64 8.22 9.31
N ARG A 8 19.18 9.40 9.02
CA ARG A 8 19.47 10.45 10.02
C ARG A 8 18.24 11.30 10.35
N HIS A 9 17.23 11.28 9.49
CA HIS A 9 16.04 12.11 9.57
C HIS A 9 14.77 11.29 9.66
N SER A 10 13.72 11.90 10.19
CA SER A 10 12.37 11.33 10.29
C SER A 10 11.30 12.21 9.66
N ASP A 11 11.69 13.29 8.96
CA ASP A 11 10.79 14.23 8.33
C ASP A 11 11.44 14.91 7.11
N TRP A 12 10.59 15.42 6.21
CA TRP A 12 11.01 16.10 4.99
C TRP A 12 11.85 17.36 5.21
N PRO A 13 11.48 18.30 6.12
CA PRO A 13 12.29 19.49 6.38
C PRO A 13 13.74 19.17 6.74
N GLY A 14 13.99 18.23 7.66
CA GLY A 14 15.33 17.84 8.09
C GLY A 14 16.15 17.23 6.95
N LEU A 15 15.55 16.26 6.23
CA LEU A 15 16.21 15.59 5.11
C LEU A 15 16.61 16.57 4.01
N ILE A 16 15.68 17.43 3.59
CA ILE A 16 15.90 18.39 2.50
C ILE A 16 16.90 19.47 2.94
N ALA A 17 16.84 19.95 4.18
CA ALA A 17 17.79 20.93 4.68
C ALA A 17 19.23 20.40 4.69
N GLU A 18 19.47 19.16 5.15
CA GLU A 18 20.80 18.56 5.13
C GLU A 18 21.29 18.25 3.72
N LEU A 19 20.41 17.78 2.82
CA LEU A 19 20.77 17.57 1.42
C LEU A 19 21.16 18.90 0.76
N ALA A 20 20.38 19.95 0.98
CA ALA A 20 20.61 21.29 0.44
C ALA A 20 21.78 22.05 1.11
N ALA A 21 22.37 21.51 2.18
CA ALA A 21 23.61 22.02 2.77
C ALA A 21 24.84 21.67 1.94
N ARG A 22 24.73 20.68 1.04
CA ARG A 22 25.79 20.29 0.10
C ARG A 22 25.80 21.23 -1.10
N ALA A 23 26.99 21.64 -1.53
CA ALA A 23 27.16 22.62 -2.62
C ALA A 23 26.42 22.20 -3.90
N ASP A 24 26.54 20.93 -4.29
CA ASP A 24 25.94 20.38 -5.51
C ASP A 24 24.40 20.32 -5.47
N TYR A 25 23.80 20.47 -4.28
CA TYR A 25 22.34 20.38 -4.07
C TYR A 25 21.75 21.64 -3.44
N ALA A 26 22.50 22.75 -3.40
CA ALA A 26 22.05 24.01 -2.82
C ALA A 26 20.77 24.55 -3.48
N TYR A 27 20.53 24.19 -4.75
CA TYR A 27 19.31 24.53 -5.49
C TYR A 27 18.02 24.00 -4.85
N LEU A 28 18.09 22.95 -4.01
CA LEU A 28 16.92 22.43 -3.30
C LEU A 28 16.32 23.46 -2.33
N ARG A 29 17.10 24.45 -1.86
CA ARG A 29 16.59 25.57 -1.03
C ARG A 29 15.61 26.46 -1.77
N GLU A 30 15.70 26.49 -3.09
CA GLU A 30 14.88 27.33 -3.96
C GLU A 30 13.58 26.63 -4.39
N ILE A 31 13.47 25.32 -4.15
CA ILE A 31 12.28 24.54 -4.47
C ILE A 31 11.36 24.55 -3.24
N PRO A 32 10.07 24.92 -3.38
CA PRO A 32 9.12 24.83 -2.28
C PRO A 32 9.07 23.43 -1.68
N LEU A 33 9.06 23.34 -0.34
CA LEU A 33 9.12 22.06 0.37
C LEU A 33 8.11 21.00 -0.14
N PRO A 34 6.83 21.32 -0.42
CA PRO A 34 5.90 20.33 -0.96
C PRO A 34 6.33 19.76 -2.32
N VAL A 35 6.90 20.60 -3.19
CA VAL A 35 7.40 20.19 -4.51
C VAL A 35 8.64 19.31 -4.35
N ALA A 36 9.59 19.74 -3.51
CA ALA A 36 10.79 18.96 -3.21
C ALA A 36 10.45 17.59 -2.61
N SER A 37 9.48 17.55 -1.68
CA SER A 37 8.99 16.30 -1.09
C SER A 37 8.37 15.38 -2.14
N ALA A 38 7.54 15.93 -3.04
CA ALA A 38 6.88 15.17 -4.08
C ALA A 38 7.86 14.56 -5.10
N VAL A 39 8.84 15.34 -5.58
CA VAL A 39 9.83 14.82 -6.54
C VAL A 39 10.84 13.86 -5.92
N LEU A 40 11.07 13.94 -4.60
CA LEU A 40 11.97 13.06 -3.87
C LEU A 40 11.29 11.84 -3.24
N ALA A 41 9.96 11.73 -3.23
CA ALA A 41 9.24 10.67 -2.53
C ALA A 41 9.65 9.26 -3.00
N ALA A 42 9.66 9.02 -4.31
CA ALA A 42 10.07 7.74 -4.89
C ALA A 42 11.54 7.37 -4.59
N PRO A 43 12.54 8.24 -4.85
CA PRO A 43 13.92 7.91 -4.49
C PRO A 43 14.15 7.80 -2.98
N ALA A 44 13.46 8.59 -2.13
CA ALA A 44 13.55 8.48 -0.68
C ALA A 44 13.04 7.13 -0.18
N ALA A 45 11.90 6.64 -0.70
CA ALA A 45 11.36 5.32 -0.38
C ALA A 45 12.35 4.20 -0.74
N ILE A 46 12.93 4.26 -1.94
CA ILE A 46 13.93 3.28 -2.40
C ILE A 46 15.18 3.33 -1.53
N ALA A 47 15.74 4.52 -1.28
CA ALA A 47 16.91 4.70 -0.43
C ALA A 47 16.67 4.17 0.99
N ARG A 48 15.50 4.46 1.57
CA ARG A 48 15.12 3.99 2.90
C ARG A 48 15.07 2.47 2.96
N TRP A 49 14.49 1.82 1.97
CA TRP A 49 14.46 0.35 1.90
C TRP A 49 15.88 -0.23 1.72
N ILE A 50 16.68 0.31 0.80
CA ILE A 50 18.06 -0.14 0.56
C ILE A 50 18.88 -0.05 1.85
N ALA A 51 18.85 1.09 2.52
CA ALA A 51 19.62 1.31 3.74
C ALA A 51 19.25 0.35 4.88
N MET A 52 17.98 -0.09 4.95
CA MET A 52 17.47 -0.96 6.02
C MET A 52 17.51 -2.45 5.71
N ARG A 53 17.34 -2.83 4.44
CA ARG A 53 17.10 -4.23 4.04
C ARG A 53 18.16 -4.79 3.11
N ALA A 54 18.82 -3.95 2.31
CA ALA A 54 19.79 -4.40 1.31
C ALA A 54 20.97 -3.42 1.16
N PRO A 55 21.72 -3.10 2.24
CA PRO A 55 22.78 -2.08 2.20
C PRO A 55 23.92 -2.42 1.22
N GLY A 56 24.10 -3.70 0.87
CA GLY A 56 25.06 -4.13 -0.15
C GLY A 56 24.78 -3.55 -1.56
N LEU A 57 23.54 -3.15 -1.86
CA LEU A 57 23.22 -2.49 -3.13
C LEU A 57 23.92 -1.12 -3.26
N ALA A 58 24.13 -0.41 -2.14
CA ALA A 58 24.83 0.88 -2.13
C ALA A 58 26.35 0.76 -2.33
N GLN A 59 26.89 -0.46 -2.28
CA GLN A 59 28.32 -0.74 -2.51
C GLN A 59 28.63 -1.08 -3.97
N GLN A 60 27.60 -1.21 -4.82
CA GLN A 60 27.77 -1.48 -6.25
C GLN A 60 28.26 -0.22 -6.97
N PRO A 61 29.07 -0.34 -8.04
CA PRO A 61 29.50 0.82 -8.82
C PRO A 61 28.34 1.50 -9.57
N ALA A 62 27.27 0.74 -9.86
CA ALA A 62 26.06 1.25 -10.49
C ALA A 62 24.84 0.47 -9.99
N LEU A 63 23.71 1.18 -9.87
CA LEU A 63 22.42 0.64 -9.48
C LEU A 63 21.45 0.75 -10.67
N SER A 64 21.04 -0.39 -11.22
CA SER A 64 20.04 -0.44 -12.29
C SER A 64 18.67 -0.74 -11.69
N ILE A 65 17.72 0.19 -11.83
CA ILE A 65 16.41 0.13 -11.17
C ILE A 65 15.33 -0.03 -12.22
N LEU A 66 14.41 -0.96 -12.00
CA LEU A 66 13.17 -1.08 -12.76
C LEU A 66 11.99 -0.62 -11.89
N VAL A 67 11.26 0.41 -12.33
CA VAL A 67 10.00 0.83 -11.70
C VAL A 67 8.85 0.32 -12.54
N ILE A 68 8.01 -0.51 -11.94
CA ILE A 68 6.94 -1.26 -12.57
C ILE A 68 5.60 -0.59 -12.28
N GLY A 69 4.77 -0.41 -13.30
CA GLY A 69 3.48 0.26 -13.14
C GLY A 69 3.62 1.77 -12.94
N ALA A 70 4.72 2.37 -13.38
CA ALA A 70 5.04 3.76 -13.14
C ALA A 70 3.99 4.71 -13.71
N GLU A 71 3.49 5.60 -12.86
CA GLU A 71 2.61 6.72 -13.19
C GLU A 71 3.35 8.07 -13.15
N THR A 72 2.64 9.17 -13.41
CA THR A 72 3.19 10.54 -13.35
C THR A 72 3.88 10.85 -12.01
N THR A 73 3.34 10.36 -10.90
CA THR A 73 3.92 10.57 -9.55
C THR A 73 5.25 9.85 -9.36
N ASP A 74 5.49 8.78 -10.12
CA ASP A 74 6.72 7.99 -10.04
C ASP A 74 7.80 8.51 -10.99
N ALA A 75 7.38 9.31 -11.98
CA ALA A 75 8.21 9.80 -13.08
C ALA A 75 8.27 11.34 -13.22
N PRO A 76 8.22 12.16 -12.14
CA PRO A 76 8.30 13.60 -12.30
C PRO A 76 9.60 13.97 -13.00
N ASP A 77 9.52 14.89 -13.97
CA ASP A 77 10.66 15.34 -14.77
C ASP A 77 11.40 14.18 -15.45
N GLN A 78 10.65 13.25 -16.04
CA GLN A 78 11.19 12.05 -16.72
C GLN A 78 12.03 11.15 -15.79
N GLY A 79 11.70 11.12 -14.48
CA GLY A 79 12.43 10.32 -13.50
C GLY A 79 13.87 10.79 -13.25
N ARG A 80 14.20 12.06 -13.55
CA ARG A 80 15.53 12.63 -13.28
C ARG A 80 15.91 12.60 -11.80
N TRP A 81 14.92 12.67 -10.91
CA TRP A 81 15.14 12.71 -9.46
C TRP A 81 15.70 11.41 -8.86
N TYR A 82 15.62 10.27 -9.56
CA TYR A 82 16.27 9.03 -9.12
C TYR A 82 17.80 9.15 -9.04
N GLN A 83 18.39 10.13 -9.74
CA GLN A 83 19.83 10.39 -9.67
C GLN A 83 20.30 10.88 -8.29
N LEU A 84 19.39 11.24 -7.38
CA LEU A 84 19.73 11.63 -5.99
C LEU A 84 19.88 10.43 -5.04
N LEU A 85 19.62 9.20 -5.50
CA LEU A 85 19.74 8.00 -4.66
C LEU A 85 21.11 7.81 -3.99
N PRO A 86 22.26 8.01 -4.66
CA PRO A 86 23.57 7.88 -4.02
C PRO A 86 23.73 8.83 -2.83
N GLN A 87 23.21 10.05 -2.94
CA GLN A 87 23.33 11.09 -1.93
C GLN A 87 22.44 10.82 -0.72
N LEU A 88 21.22 10.32 -0.95
CA LEU A 88 20.33 9.85 0.10
C LEU A 88 20.95 8.67 0.88
N LEU A 89 21.81 7.89 0.23
CA LEU A 89 22.50 6.74 0.80
C LEU A 89 23.92 7.04 1.32
N ASP A 90 24.42 8.28 1.17
CA ASP A 90 25.82 8.65 1.39
C ASP A 90 26.83 7.69 0.73
N ALA A 91 26.56 7.36 -0.53
CA ALA A 91 27.33 6.44 -1.34
C ALA A 91 27.71 7.07 -2.69
N SER A 92 28.59 6.39 -3.43
CA SER A 92 29.05 6.81 -4.76
C SER A 92 28.80 5.69 -5.77
N PHE A 93 27.74 5.84 -6.56
CA PHE A 93 27.38 4.92 -7.63
C PHE A 93 26.56 5.62 -8.71
N ALA A 94 26.56 5.09 -9.93
CA ALA A 94 25.71 5.60 -11.00
C ALA A 94 24.29 5.02 -10.92
N VAL A 95 23.26 5.81 -11.24
CA VAL A 95 21.87 5.34 -11.28
C VAL A 95 21.39 5.18 -12.72
N LYS A 96 20.87 4.00 -13.04
CA LYS A 96 20.18 3.72 -14.31
C LYS A 96 18.75 3.30 -14.02
N ALA A 97 17.81 4.25 -14.08
CA ALA A 97 16.40 3.97 -13.86
C ALA A 97 15.68 3.65 -15.19
N THR A 98 14.84 2.62 -15.18
CA THR A 98 13.88 2.30 -16.25
C THR A 98 12.48 2.30 -15.64
N LEU A 99 11.58 3.13 -16.15
CA LEU A 99 10.20 3.25 -15.67
C LEU A 99 9.27 2.68 -16.75
N ILE A 100 8.47 1.68 -16.38
CA ILE A 100 7.49 1.05 -17.26
C ILE A 100 6.08 1.28 -16.71
N GLY A 101 5.15 1.75 -17.54
CA GLY A 101 3.77 1.96 -17.12
C GLY A 101 2.86 2.36 -18.28
N ALA A 102 1.61 1.89 -18.25
CA ALA A 102 0.64 2.19 -19.30
C ALA A 102 0.26 3.69 -19.34
N GLU A 103 0.16 4.30 -18.16
CA GLU A 103 -0.30 5.68 -17.94
C GLU A 103 0.85 6.69 -17.89
N LEU A 104 2.05 6.30 -18.29
CA LEU A 104 3.24 7.11 -18.12
C LEU A 104 3.23 8.34 -19.05
N ASP A 105 3.24 9.52 -18.44
CA ASP A 105 3.37 10.81 -19.12
C ASP A 105 4.83 11.28 -19.13
N THR A 106 5.53 11.05 -20.24
CA THR A 106 6.93 11.50 -20.43
C THR A 106 7.04 13.01 -20.65
N GLY A 107 5.94 13.69 -20.94
CA GLY A 107 5.91 15.14 -21.13
C GLY A 107 5.71 15.92 -19.83
N PHE A 108 5.41 15.23 -18.74
CA PHE A 108 5.16 15.86 -17.46
C PHE A 108 6.42 16.54 -16.90
N ALA A 109 6.30 17.84 -16.63
CA ALA A 109 7.32 18.67 -16.00
C ALA A 109 6.75 19.29 -14.72
N SER A 110 7.45 19.08 -13.60
CA SER A 110 7.11 19.66 -12.31
C SER A 110 7.55 21.13 -12.22
N ALA A 111 7.09 21.84 -11.19
CA ALA A 111 7.60 23.18 -10.87
C ALA A 111 9.12 23.18 -10.52
N ALA A 112 9.72 22.02 -10.26
CA ALA A 112 11.14 21.85 -10.02
C ALA A 112 11.93 21.38 -11.25
N ALA A 113 11.30 21.21 -12.42
CA ALA A 113 11.91 20.64 -13.63
C ALA A 113 13.23 21.31 -14.03
N ALA A 114 13.30 22.64 -13.94
CA ALA A 114 14.47 23.43 -14.29
C ALA A 114 15.70 23.17 -13.40
N ARG A 115 15.50 22.49 -12.27
CA ARG A 115 16.54 22.13 -11.29
C ARG A 115 16.71 20.61 -11.15
N ALA A 116 15.97 19.82 -11.93
CA ALA A 116 16.11 18.37 -11.93
C ALA A 116 17.48 17.97 -12.52
N PRO A 117 18.10 16.86 -12.05
CA PRO A 117 19.34 16.35 -12.62
C PRO A 117 19.27 16.12 -14.14
N ASP A 118 20.39 16.22 -14.84
CA ASP A 118 20.40 16.18 -16.30
C ASP A 118 20.06 14.82 -16.91
N THR A 119 20.32 13.73 -16.19
CA THR A 119 20.17 12.37 -16.72
C THR A 119 18.74 11.86 -16.49
N PRO A 120 17.90 11.76 -17.53
CA PRO A 120 16.55 11.21 -17.40
C PRO A 120 16.61 9.69 -17.24
N ALA A 121 15.52 9.14 -16.71
CA ALA A 121 15.31 7.71 -16.72
C ALA A 121 14.83 7.24 -18.11
N ARG A 122 14.97 5.95 -18.38
CA ARG A 122 14.37 5.33 -19.57
C ARG A 122 12.88 5.08 -19.32
N CYS A 123 12.02 5.85 -19.96
CA CYS A 123 10.57 5.67 -19.87
C CYS A 123 10.04 4.78 -20.99
N VAL A 124 9.22 3.77 -20.65
CA VAL A 124 8.59 2.86 -21.62
C VAL A 124 7.11 2.72 -21.31
N ARG A 125 6.25 3.02 -22.29
CA ARG A 125 4.82 2.75 -22.16
C ARG A 125 4.54 1.26 -22.38
N GLY A 126 3.84 0.64 -21.46
CA GLY A 126 3.46 -0.78 -21.53
C GLY A 126 3.49 -1.51 -20.19
N GLY A 127 3.22 -2.80 -20.23
CA GLY A 127 3.25 -3.70 -19.06
C GLY A 127 4.61 -4.40 -18.88
N LEU A 128 4.83 -4.96 -17.68
CA LEU A 128 6.05 -5.72 -17.36
C LEU A 128 6.29 -6.88 -18.32
N SER A 129 5.26 -7.66 -18.61
CA SER A 129 5.37 -8.86 -19.44
C SER A 129 5.74 -8.52 -20.88
N GLU A 130 5.14 -7.48 -21.45
CA GLU A 130 5.48 -6.96 -22.78
C GLU A 130 6.92 -6.44 -22.81
N PHE A 131 7.33 -5.66 -21.80
CA PHE A 131 8.69 -5.17 -21.67
C PHE A 131 9.70 -6.32 -21.61
N MET A 132 9.45 -7.34 -20.79
CA MET A 132 10.33 -8.50 -20.65
C MET A 132 10.34 -9.41 -21.87
N ALA A 133 9.25 -9.47 -22.64
CA ALA A 133 9.23 -10.20 -23.91
C ALA A 133 10.13 -9.53 -24.96
N ARG A 134 10.17 -8.19 -24.99
CA ARG A 134 11.00 -7.42 -25.93
C ARG A 134 12.47 -7.31 -25.53
N HIS A 135 12.74 -7.21 -24.23
CA HIS A 135 14.07 -6.88 -23.72
C HIS A 135 14.72 -7.99 -22.88
N GLY A 136 14.04 -9.13 -22.72
CA GLY A 136 14.49 -10.22 -21.86
C GLY A 136 14.34 -9.89 -20.37
N THR A 137 15.23 -10.42 -19.55
CA THR A 137 15.36 -10.03 -18.13
C THR A 137 16.68 -9.27 -17.98
N PRO A 138 16.69 -7.94 -18.20
CA PRO A 138 17.90 -7.14 -18.03
C PRO A 138 18.48 -7.32 -16.62
N GLY A 139 19.80 -7.12 -16.48
CA GLY A 139 20.51 -7.17 -15.20
C GLY A 139 20.18 -6.00 -14.28
N PHE A 140 18.93 -5.91 -13.84
CA PHE A 140 18.47 -4.96 -12.85
C PHE A 140 19.00 -5.35 -11.46
N SER A 141 19.42 -4.36 -10.69
CA SER A 141 19.83 -4.52 -9.29
C SER A 141 18.62 -4.54 -8.35
N LEU A 142 17.52 -3.90 -8.75
CA LEU A 142 16.30 -3.74 -7.95
C LEU A 142 15.08 -3.51 -8.87
N ALA A 143 13.96 -4.14 -8.54
CA ALA A 143 12.66 -3.83 -9.11
C ALA A 143 11.72 -3.24 -8.04
N VAL A 144 10.92 -2.24 -8.40
CA VAL A 144 10.08 -1.46 -7.50
C VAL A 144 8.68 -1.35 -8.10
N VAL A 145 7.64 -1.50 -7.30
CA VAL A 145 6.26 -1.20 -7.69
C VAL A 145 5.61 -0.31 -6.63
N PHE A 146 5.23 0.90 -7.00
CA PHE A 146 4.57 1.81 -6.06
C PHE A 146 3.06 1.59 -6.12
N GLN A 147 2.42 1.36 -4.98
CA GLN A 147 0.96 1.23 -4.86
C GLN A 147 0.37 0.18 -5.82
N PRO A 148 0.79 -1.10 -5.75
CA PRO A 148 0.45 -2.09 -6.76
C PRO A 148 -1.06 -2.37 -6.85
N GLY A 149 -1.81 -2.20 -5.75
CA GLY A 149 -3.26 -2.40 -5.73
C GLY A 149 -3.66 -3.76 -6.30
N LEU A 150 -3.01 -4.83 -5.83
CA LEU A 150 -3.05 -6.16 -6.44
C LEU A 150 -4.47 -6.75 -6.49
N GLN A 151 -5.38 -6.30 -5.63
CA GLN A 151 -6.80 -6.65 -5.68
C GLN A 151 -7.46 -6.27 -7.02
N LYS A 152 -7.03 -5.16 -7.63
CA LYS A 152 -7.50 -4.68 -8.95
C LYS A 152 -6.57 -5.13 -10.09
N HIS A 153 -5.29 -5.37 -9.79
CA HIS A 153 -4.25 -5.66 -10.79
C HIS A 153 -3.73 -7.11 -10.72
N GLN A 154 -4.60 -8.07 -10.39
CA GLN A 154 -4.25 -9.49 -10.24
C GLN A 154 -3.55 -10.09 -11.47
N GLY A 155 -3.85 -9.58 -12.68
CA GLY A 155 -3.20 -10.00 -13.92
C GLY A 155 -1.68 -9.89 -13.88
N TRP A 156 -1.12 -8.90 -13.15
CA TRP A 156 0.33 -8.74 -13.04
C TRP A 156 1.02 -9.93 -12.36
N LEU A 157 0.33 -10.60 -11.43
CA LEU A 157 0.84 -11.81 -10.77
C LEU A 157 0.73 -13.03 -11.69
N ALA A 158 -0.36 -13.13 -12.46
CA ALA A 158 -0.65 -14.24 -13.35
C ALA A 158 0.26 -14.28 -14.59
N GLU A 159 0.72 -13.14 -15.08
CA GLU A 159 1.58 -13.05 -16.26
C GLU A 159 3.03 -13.53 -16.00
N GLY A 160 3.42 -13.71 -14.74
CA GLY A 160 4.72 -14.30 -14.36
C GLY A 160 5.93 -13.37 -14.45
N GLY A 161 5.74 -12.09 -14.79
CA GLY A 161 6.83 -11.10 -14.83
C GLY A 161 7.58 -10.96 -13.50
N PHE A 162 6.84 -10.86 -12.39
CA PHE A 162 7.45 -10.81 -11.04
C PHE A 162 8.20 -12.10 -10.70
N ALA A 163 7.63 -13.28 -11.00
CA ALA A 163 8.30 -14.56 -10.79
C ALA A 163 9.63 -14.65 -11.56
N ARG A 164 9.68 -14.15 -12.80
CA ARG A 164 10.91 -14.09 -13.61
C ARG A 164 11.98 -13.17 -13.00
N LEU A 165 11.59 -12.01 -12.47
CA LEU A 165 12.52 -11.10 -11.77
C LEU A 165 13.13 -11.77 -10.53
N LEU A 166 12.28 -12.39 -9.69
CA LEU A 166 12.71 -13.09 -8.49
C LEU A 166 13.61 -14.30 -8.82
N ALA A 167 13.28 -15.06 -9.87
CA ALA A 167 14.11 -16.18 -10.34
C ALA A 167 15.49 -15.72 -10.85
N ALA A 168 15.60 -14.50 -11.37
CA ALA A 168 16.86 -13.88 -11.76
C ALA A 168 17.64 -13.27 -10.56
N GLY A 169 17.15 -13.44 -9.34
CA GLY A 169 17.76 -12.87 -8.13
C GLY A 169 17.57 -11.37 -7.97
N VAL A 170 16.64 -10.76 -8.72
CA VAL A 170 16.32 -9.34 -8.61
C VAL A 170 15.32 -9.14 -7.47
N PRO A 171 15.67 -8.41 -6.39
CA PRO A 171 14.70 -8.08 -5.35
C PRO A 171 13.54 -7.27 -5.93
N VAL A 172 12.31 -7.65 -5.60
CA VAL A 172 11.09 -6.91 -5.96
C VAL A 172 10.52 -6.30 -4.70
N ILE A 173 10.52 -4.97 -4.65
CA ILE A 173 9.98 -4.19 -3.54
C ILE A 173 8.69 -3.51 -3.96
N ALA A 174 7.81 -3.29 -3.01
CA ALA A 174 6.55 -2.63 -3.21
C ALA A 174 6.29 -1.57 -2.13
N SER A 175 5.37 -0.65 -2.41
CA SER A 175 4.84 0.25 -1.39
C SER A 175 3.32 0.23 -1.36
N SER A 176 2.75 0.47 -0.18
CA SER A 176 1.31 0.65 0.03
C SER A 176 1.06 1.99 0.75
N TYR A 177 -0.18 2.50 0.73
CA TYR A 177 -0.56 3.75 1.38
C TYR A 177 -0.50 3.63 2.90
N GLU A 178 -0.83 2.45 3.42
CA GLU A 178 -0.81 2.12 4.84
C GLU A 178 -0.60 0.61 5.07
N THR A 179 -0.54 0.22 6.34
CA THR A 179 -0.35 -1.18 6.74
C THR A 179 -1.53 -2.09 6.39
N ASP A 180 -2.74 -1.57 6.37
CA ASP A 180 -3.96 -2.31 6.02
C ASP A 180 -3.99 -2.66 4.52
N GLU A 181 -3.63 -1.72 3.66
CA GLU A 181 -3.49 -1.98 2.22
C GLU A 181 -2.34 -2.94 1.92
N PHE A 182 -1.21 -2.83 2.65
CA PHE A 182 -0.15 -3.84 2.59
C PHE A 182 -0.69 -5.24 2.91
N GLU A 183 -1.49 -5.41 3.96
CA GLU A 183 -2.06 -6.72 4.30
C GLU A 183 -3.02 -7.22 3.21
N MET A 184 -3.78 -6.32 2.55
CA MET A 184 -4.61 -6.68 1.40
C MET A 184 -3.78 -7.15 0.20
N ASP A 185 -2.73 -6.41 -0.17
CA ASP A 185 -1.83 -6.77 -1.26
C ASP A 185 -1.12 -8.10 -0.97
N ARG A 186 -0.63 -8.26 0.26
CA ARG A 186 -0.01 -9.50 0.74
C ARG A 186 -0.98 -10.67 0.66
N TRP A 187 -2.24 -10.49 1.06
CA TRP A 187 -3.26 -11.54 0.95
C TRP A 187 -3.44 -12.01 -0.49
N VAL A 188 -3.57 -11.07 -1.43
CA VAL A 188 -3.70 -11.40 -2.86
C VAL A 188 -2.46 -12.13 -3.36
N LEU A 189 -1.27 -11.62 -3.04
CA LEU A 189 0.01 -12.20 -3.41
C LEU A 189 0.16 -13.65 -2.92
N GLU A 190 -0.20 -13.93 -1.66
CA GLU A 190 -0.21 -15.27 -1.08
C GLU A 190 -1.22 -16.20 -1.78
N CYS A 191 -2.35 -15.68 -2.27
CA CYS A 191 -3.31 -16.47 -3.05
C CYS A 191 -2.73 -16.93 -4.39
N TYR A 192 -1.74 -16.23 -4.94
CA TYR A 192 -0.99 -16.63 -6.13
C TYR A 192 0.25 -17.47 -5.80
N GLY A 193 0.44 -17.86 -4.53
CA GLY A 193 1.56 -18.71 -4.08
C GLY A 193 2.89 -17.98 -3.89
N TYR A 194 2.94 -16.67 -4.10
CA TYR A 194 4.11 -15.87 -3.74
C TYR A 194 4.24 -15.76 -2.22
N ARG A 195 5.43 -15.37 -1.76
CA ARG A 195 5.64 -14.94 -0.37
C ARG A 195 6.00 -13.47 -0.34
N ALA A 196 5.50 -12.75 0.67
CA ALA A 196 5.86 -11.36 0.95
C ALA A 196 6.42 -11.24 2.37
N SER A 197 7.04 -10.09 2.65
CA SER A 197 7.48 -9.73 4.00
C SER A 197 6.40 -9.95 5.04
N SER A 198 6.80 -10.39 6.23
CA SER A 198 5.85 -10.57 7.33
C SER A 198 5.30 -9.26 7.91
N ALA A 199 6.03 -8.15 7.72
CA ALA A 199 5.65 -6.81 8.14
C ALA A 199 6.28 -5.74 7.22
N PRO A 200 5.62 -4.59 7.02
CA PRO A 200 6.17 -3.52 6.22
C PRO A 200 7.18 -2.70 7.04
N LEU A 201 8.12 -2.06 6.35
CA LEU A 201 8.95 -0.98 6.87
C LEU A 201 8.20 0.34 6.70
N LEU A 202 7.93 1.04 7.79
CA LEU A 202 7.34 2.37 7.72
C LEU A 202 8.36 3.41 7.24
N ASN A 203 8.02 4.07 6.13
CA ASN A 203 8.77 5.17 5.55
C ASN A 203 8.26 6.49 6.13
N PRO A 204 9.11 7.30 6.81
CA PRO A 204 8.71 8.63 7.27
C PRO A 204 8.61 9.65 6.12
N PHE A 205 9.25 9.38 4.98
CA PHE A 205 9.28 10.26 3.81
C PHE A 205 8.18 9.87 2.80
N PHE A 206 6.97 9.65 3.30
CA PHE A 206 5.79 9.45 2.45
C PHE A 206 5.31 10.79 1.92
N LEU A 207 4.58 10.78 0.81
CA LEU A 207 3.91 11.95 0.30
C LEU A 207 2.47 11.97 0.82
N GLU A 208 2.12 12.98 1.60
CA GLU A 208 0.75 13.17 2.06
C GLU A 208 -0.08 13.88 0.99
N LEU A 209 -1.03 13.14 0.44
CA LEU A 209 -2.01 13.58 -0.53
C LEU A 209 -3.35 13.70 0.20
N SER A 210 -3.47 14.67 1.11
CA SER A 210 -4.69 14.88 1.91
C SER A 210 -5.66 15.86 1.28
N ASP A 211 -6.94 15.54 1.17
CA ASP A 211 -8.01 16.52 0.96
C ASP A 211 -8.82 16.73 2.26
N ASP A 212 -9.83 17.59 2.23
CA ASP A 212 -10.66 17.88 3.40
C ASP A 212 -11.39 16.64 3.97
N ARG A 213 -11.39 15.50 3.26
CA ARG A 213 -12.16 14.30 3.57
C ARG A 213 -11.33 13.02 3.72
N SER A 214 -10.08 13.02 3.29
CA SER A 214 -9.21 11.84 3.25
C SER A 214 -7.74 12.23 3.33
N SER A 215 -6.92 11.41 3.99
CA SER A 215 -5.45 11.52 3.96
C SER A 215 -4.90 10.26 3.32
N VAL A 216 -4.29 10.40 2.14
CA VAL A 216 -3.61 9.31 1.44
C VAL A 216 -2.10 9.48 1.61
N ARG A 217 -1.40 8.46 2.11
CA ARG A 217 0.04 8.53 2.41
C ARG A 217 0.85 7.71 1.41
N TRP A 218 1.11 8.29 0.25
CA TRP A 218 1.81 7.60 -0.83
C TRP A 218 3.23 7.20 -0.39
N GLY A 219 3.54 5.91 -0.52
CA GLY A 219 4.85 5.34 -0.24
C GLY A 219 5.15 5.12 1.26
N ARG A 220 4.11 5.02 2.11
CA ARG A 220 4.25 4.90 3.58
C ARG A 220 4.70 3.53 4.04
N ALA A 221 4.10 2.45 3.55
CA ALA A 221 4.42 1.09 3.97
C ALA A 221 5.27 0.41 2.88
N LEU A 222 6.56 0.19 3.14
CA LEU A 222 7.48 -0.45 2.19
C LEU A 222 7.60 -1.93 2.50
N TRP A 223 7.46 -2.80 1.52
CA TRP A 223 7.53 -4.25 1.70
C TRP A 223 8.19 -4.90 0.49
N GLN A 224 8.46 -6.21 0.55
CA GLN A 224 9.10 -6.93 -0.55
C GLN A 224 8.45 -8.29 -0.79
N PHE A 225 8.60 -8.76 -2.02
CA PHE A 225 8.40 -10.16 -2.36
C PHE A 225 9.60 -10.95 -1.81
N GLU A 226 9.33 -12.02 -1.08
CA GLU A 226 10.34 -12.92 -0.52
C GLU A 226 10.61 -14.11 -1.44
N ALA A 227 9.59 -14.61 -2.13
CA ALA A 227 9.71 -15.76 -3.02
C ALA A 227 8.65 -15.74 -4.12
N ALA A 228 9.06 -16.25 -5.29
CA ALA A 228 8.14 -16.62 -6.36
C ALA A 228 7.35 -17.89 -5.99
N PRO A 229 6.17 -18.11 -6.58
CA PRO A 229 5.43 -19.34 -6.40
C PRO A 229 6.21 -20.54 -6.94
N PRO A 230 6.15 -21.71 -6.29
CA PRO A 230 6.63 -22.96 -6.89
C PRO A 230 5.99 -23.20 -8.27
N PRO A 231 6.72 -23.80 -9.24
CA PRO A 231 6.13 -24.16 -10.52
C PRO A 231 4.87 -25.01 -10.36
N GLY A 232 3.81 -24.67 -11.11
CA GLY A 232 2.53 -25.38 -11.05
C GLY A 232 1.62 -24.99 -9.88
N SER A 233 2.01 -23.99 -9.06
CA SER A 233 1.13 -23.46 -8.01
C SER A 233 -0.18 -22.94 -8.61
N GLY A 234 -1.31 -23.45 -8.11
CA GLY A 234 -2.63 -22.95 -8.45
C GLY A 234 -2.97 -21.67 -7.66
N VAL A 235 -3.94 -20.91 -8.17
CA VAL A 235 -4.47 -19.73 -7.47
C VAL A 235 -5.51 -20.17 -6.44
N ASN A 236 -5.37 -19.74 -5.19
CA ASN A 236 -6.37 -19.97 -4.14
C ASN A 236 -7.58 -19.04 -4.34
N ARG A 237 -8.51 -19.46 -5.20
CA ARG A 237 -9.71 -18.70 -5.57
C ARG A 237 -10.67 -18.49 -4.40
N GLU A 238 -10.72 -19.43 -3.45
CA GLU A 238 -11.57 -19.32 -2.27
C GLU A 238 -11.14 -18.15 -1.38
N ARG A 239 -9.82 -18.04 -1.10
CA ARG A 239 -9.27 -16.91 -0.34
C ARG A 239 -9.45 -15.57 -1.07
N LEU A 240 -9.37 -15.54 -2.40
CA LEU A 240 -9.66 -14.33 -3.17
C LEU A 240 -11.13 -13.91 -3.04
N ALA A 241 -12.06 -14.85 -3.18
CA ALA A 241 -13.49 -14.57 -3.01
C ALA A 241 -13.86 -14.10 -1.59
N ALA A 242 -13.08 -14.54 -0.59
CA ALA A 242 -13.22 -14.09 0.78
C ALA A 242 -12.81 -12.61 0.94
N LEU A 243 -11.73 -12.17 0.27
CA LEU A 243 -11.33 -10.75 0.22
C LEU A 243 -12.38 -9.90 -0.51
N ASP A 244 -12.92 -10.37 -1.63
CA ASP A 244 -14.02 -9.67 -2.33
C ASP A 244 -15.26 -9.51 -1.43
N THR A 245 -15.52 -10.51 -0.58
CA THR A 245 -16.59 -10.43 0.42
C THR A 245 -16.29 -9.38 1.47
N LEU A 246 -15.06 -9.31 1.98
CA LEU A 246 -14.62 -8.23 2.86
C LEU A 246 -14.82 -6.85 2.24
N THR A 247 -14.32 -6.62 1.02
CA THR A 247 -14.48 -5.32 0.33
C THR A 247 -15.96 -4.94 0.17
N ARG A 248 -16.83 -5.88 -0.23
CA ARG A 248 -18.28 -5.60 -0.33
C ARG A 248 -18.89 -5.25 1.02
N MET A 249 -18.51 -5.93 2.10
CA MET A 249 -19.06 -5.68 3.43
C MET A 249 -18.58 -4.35 4.03
N VAL A 250 -17.33 -3.97 3.77
CA VAL A 250 -16.80 -2.63 4.11
C VAL A 250 -17.58 -1.56 3.35
N MET A 251 -17.78 -1.71 2.03
CA MET A 251 -18.56 -0.75 1.23
C MET A 251 -20.03 -0.65 1.69
N HIS A 252 -20.60 -1.75 2.20
CA HIS A 252 -21.93 -1.73 2.81
C HIS A 252 -21.95 -0.91 4.12
N SER A 253 -20.84 -0.90 4.88
CA SER A 253 -20.71 -0.24 6.19
C SER A 253 -20.29 1.23 6.15
N ILE A 254 -19.57 1.67 5.11
CA ILE A 254 -19.03 3.05 4.97
C ILE A 254 -20.09 4.16 5.14
N THR A 255 -21.35 3.81 5.02
CA THR A 255 -22.47 4.73 5.10
C THR A 255 -23.09 4.89 6.48
N GLU A 256 -22.69 4.07 7.44
CA GLU A 256 -23.02 4.29 8.84
C GLU A 256 -21.92 5.19 9.42
N VAL A 257 -22.19 6.51 9.46
CA VAL A 257 -21.31 7.47 10.14
C VAL A 257 -21.39 7.17 11.63
N GLY A 258 -20.33 6.56 12.18
CA GLY A 258 -20.30 6.09 13.56
C GLY A 258 -18.99 6.43 14.25
N MET A 259 -19.02 6.30 15.58
CA MET A 259 -17.85 6.41 16.45
C MET A 259 -16.72 5.48 16.00
N PRO A 260 -15.45 5.82 16.28
CA PRO A 260 -14.32 4.94 16.00
C PRO A 260 -14.60 3.54 16.57
N SER A 261 -14.67 2.57 15.67
CA SER A 261 -14.99 1.19 16.00
C SER A 261 -13.70 0.36 16.06
N PRO A 262 -13.62 -0.67 16.92
CA PRO A 262 -12.53 -1.65 16.90
C PRO A 262 -12.34 -2.25 15.50
N GLY A 263 -11.16 -2.79 15.22
CA GLY A 263 -10.93 -3.52 13.96
C GLY A 263 -11.94 -4.67 13.78
N TYR A 264 -12.28 -4.99 12.53
CA TYR A 264 -13.20 -6.10 12.24
C TYR A 264 -12.57 -7.43 12.68
N GLY A 265 -13.33 -8.23 13.41
CA GLY A 265 -12.87 -9.47 14.03
C GLY A 265 -11.96 -9.29 15.25
N ALA A 266 -11.74 -8.05 15.72
CA ALA A 266 -11.02 -7.79 16.96
C ALA A 266 -11.88 -8.15 18.18
N GLN A 267 -11.24 -8.67 19.22
CA GLN A 267 -11.89 -8.91 20.50
C GLN A 267 -11.98 -7.60 21.29
N VAL A 268 -13.15 -7.38 21.87
CA VAL A 268 -13.44 -6.32 22.83
C VAL A 268 -14.02 -6.94 24.09
N GLU A 269 -13.91 -6.21 25.18
CA GLU A 269 -14.51 -6.60 26.45
C GLU A 269 -15.59 -5.57 26.78
N LEU A 270 -16.84 -6.03 26.86
CA LEU A 270 -17.91 -5.20 27.39
C LEU A 270 -18.01 -5.42 28.89
N GLN A 271 -17.95 -4.31 29.62
CA GLN A 271 -18.17 -4.29 31.06
C GLN A 271 -19.57 -3.75 31.33
N SER A 272 -20.40 -4.55 32.00
CA SER A 272 -21.72 -4.09 32.47
C SER A 272 -21.57 -3.17 33.68
N THR A 273 -22.60 -2.37 33.98
CA THR A 273 -22.67 -1.55 35.20
C THR A 273 -22.65 -2.39 36.48
N ALA A 274 -22.99 -3.68 36.39
CA ALA A 274 -22.89 -4.65 37.47
C ALA A 274 -21.51 -5.34 37.57
N GLY A 275 -20.53 -4.91 36.75
CA GLY A 275 -19.17 -5.45 36.76
C GLY A 275 -19.02 -6.80 36.06
N THR A 276 -20.00 -7.22 35.25
CA THR A 276 -19.89 -8.44 34.44
C THR A 276 -19.10 -8.15 33.17
N HIS A 277 -18.14 -9.01 32.87
CA HIS A 277 -17.29 -8.92 31.69
C HIS A 277 -17.74 -9.95 30.64
N ALA A 278 -17.95 -9.50 29.41
CA ALA A 278 -18.28 -10.37 28.28
C ALA A 278 -17.24 -10.18 27.17
N PRO A 279 -16.42 -11.20 26.86
CA PRO A 279 -15.51 -11.14 25.72
C PRO A 279 -16.32 -11.30 24.43
N LEU A 280 -16.30 -10.28 23.58
CA LEU A 280 -17.01 -10.27 22.31
C LEU A 280 -16.06 -9.99 21.16
N VAL A 281 -16.42 -10.44 19.97
CA VAL A 281 -15.69 -10.15 18.74
C VAL A 281 -16.48 -9.16 17.89
N HIS A 282 -15.89 -8.03 17.55
CA HIS A 282 -16.51 -7.05 16.66
C HIS A 282 -16.67 -7.64 15.26
N VAL A 283 -17.86 -7.52 14.67
CA VAL A 283 -18.13 -7.93 13.30
C VAL A 283 -18.11 -6.71 12.39
N PHE A 284 -19.20 -5.94 12.40
CA PHE A 284 -19.42 -4.73 11.60
C PHE A 284 -20.59 -3.95 12.21
N ASP A 285 -20.69 -2.64 11.97
CA ASP A 285 -21.89 -1.84 12.24
C ASP A 285 -22.39 -1.99 13.68
N ASN A 286 -21.46 -1.82 14.64
CA ASN A 286 -21.67 -1.99 16.08
C ASN A 286 -22.26 -3.35 16.50
N ARG A 287 -22.06 -4.40 15.69
CA ARG A 287 -22.46 -5.77 16.03
C ARG A 287 -21.27 -6.57 16.51
N PHE A 288 -21.51 -7.36 17.54
CA PHE A 288 -20.52 -8.13 18.27
C PHE A 288 -21.02 -9.56 18.46
N VAL A 289 -20.10 -10.53 18.44
CA VAL A 289 -20.42 -11.96 18.60
C VAL A 289 -19.72 -12.50 19.82
N GLU A 290 -20.47 -13.20 20.68
CA GLU A 290 -19.94 -13.97 21.79
C GLU A 290 -19.53 -15.37 21.29
N LEU A 291 -18.25 -15.68 21.26
CA LEU A 291 -17.75 -16.94 20.66
C LEU A 291 -18.20 -18.19 21.42
N ALA A 292 -18.50 -18.08 22.72
CA ALA A 292 -18.85 -19.22 23.57
C ALA A 292 -20.22 -19.83 23.22
N ASN A 293 -21.17 -19.02 22.79
CA ASN A 293 -22.57 -19.42 22.58
C ASN A 293 -23.16 -18.91 21.26
N GLY A 294 -22.42 -18.12 20.49
CA GLY A 294 -22.85 -17.55 19.21
C GLY A 294 -23.77 -16.36 19.30
N ARG A 295 -24.06 -15.83 20.50
CA ARG A 295 -24.97 -14.70 20.69
C ARG A 295 -24.46 -13.46 19.95
N VAL A 296 -25.34 -12.80 19.21
CA VAL A 296 -25.05 -11.54 18.51
C VAL A 296 -25.67 -10.39 19.26
N VAL A 297 -24.83 -9.43 19.63
CA VAL A 297 -25.21 -8.20 20.33
C VAL A 297 -25.01 -7.02 19.37
N HIS A 298 -25.99 -6.12 19.31
CA HIS A 298 -25.87 -4.82 18.64
C HIS A 298 -25.80 -3.72 19.69
N LEU A 299 -24.76 -2.88 19.63
CA LEU A 299 -24.64 -1.69 20.47
C LEU A 299 -25.30 -0.50 19.77
N THR A 300 -26.27 0.14 20.41
CA THR A 300 -26.90 1.35 19.88
C THR A 300 -26.03 2.58 20.08
N ALA A 301 -26.41 3.71 19.48
CA ALA A 301 -25.73 4.99 19.67
C ALA A 301 -25.72 5.45 21.14
N GLU A 302 -26.73 5.04 21.91
CA GLU A 302 -26.87 5.31 23.35
C GLU A 302 -26.04 4.35 24.22
N GLY A 303 -25.34 3.38 23.61
CA GLY A 303 -24.54 2.38 24.31
C GLY A 303 -25.36 1.19 24.85
N GLU A 304 -26.62 1.04 24.46
CA GLU A 304 -27.44 -0.10 24.86
C GLU A 304 -27.06 -1.37 24.08
N ALA A 305 -26.86 -2.48 24.79
CA ALA A 305 -26.65 -3.79 24.20
C ALA A 305 -27.99 -4.49 23.91
N ARG A 306 -28.25 -4.82 22.65
CA ARG A 306 -29.46 -5.55 22.22
C ARG A 306 -29.10 -6.87 21.59
N ASP A 307 -29.73 -7.95 22.04
CA ASP A 307 -29.60 -9.26 21.39
C ASP A 307 -30.34 -9.24 20.04
N VAL A 308 -29.61 -9.50 18.95
CA VAL A 308 -30.13 -9.40 17.57
C VAL A 308 -30.07 -10.70 16.78
N GLY A 309 -29.56 -11.78 17.39
CA GLY A 309 -29.55 -13.10 16.76
C GLY A 309 -28.49 -14.04 17.34
N SER A 310 -28.21 -15.11 16.60
CA SER A 310 -27.15 -16.06 16.91
C SER A 310 -26.40 -16.51 15.64
N ILE A 311 -25.14 -16.87 15.81
CA ILE A 311 -24.26 -17.45 14.80
C ILE A 311 -24.12 -18.95 15.08
N PRO A 312 -24.23 -19.82 14.05
CA PRO A 312 -24.15 -21.25 14.28
C PRO A 312 -22.72 -21.70 14.66
N PRO A 313 -22.57 -22.78 15.46
CA PRO A 313 -21.27 -23.20 16.00
C PRO A 313 -20.19 -23.48 14.94
N ASP A 314 -20.55 -23.98 13.76
CA ASP A 314 -19.64 -24.25 12.65
C ASP A 314 -19.02 -22.96 12.06
N ALA A 315 -19.74 -21.84 12.08
CA ALA A 315 -19.20 -20.54 11.69
C ALA A 315 -18.32 -19.94 12.77
N LEU A 316 -18.62 -20.18 14.05
CA LEU A 316 -17.79 -19.76 15.19
C LEU A 316 -16.46 -20.53 15.24
N ALA A 317 -16.51 -21.83 14.99
CA ALA A 317 -15.32 -22.70 14.98
C ALA A 317 -14.28 -22.29 13.91
N ARG A 318 -14.70 -21.50 12.91
CA ARG A 318 -13.83 -20.95 11.87
C ARG A 318 -13.23 -19.58 12.23
N TYR A 319 -13.51 -19.05 13.43
CA TYR A 319 -12.81 -17.86 13.90
C TYR A 319 -11.31 -18.17 14.01
N PRO A 320 -10.43 -17.40 13.35
CA PRO A 320 -9.02 -17.76 13.25
C PRO A 320 -8.24 -17.51 14.56
N GLY A 321 -8.87 -16.91 15.58
CA GLY A 321 -8.25 -16.65 16.88
C GLY A 321 -7.47 -15.33 16.93
N LEU A 322 -7.05 -14.93 18.14
CA LEU A 322 -6.38 -13.65 18.38
C LEU A 322 -4.96 -13.57 17.83
N ALA A 323 -4.29 -14.72 17.72
CA ALA A 323 -2.93 -14.80 17.19
C ALA A 323 -2.89 -14.73 15.65
N ALA A 324 -4.04 -14.85 14.97
CA ALA A 324 -4.15 -14.70 13.53
C ALA A 324 -3.91 -13.24 13.11
N ARG A 325 -3.76 -13.00 11.80
CA ARG A 325 -3.64 -11.64 11.28
C ARG A 325 -4.97 -10.89 11.32
N ASP A 326 -4.89 -9.57 11.41
CA ASP A 326 -6.08 -8.70 11.42
C ASP A 326 -6.96 -8.92 10.18
N ILE A 327 -6.35 -9.10 9.01
CA ILE A 327 -7.09 -9.36 7.77
C ILE A 327 -7.81 -10.71 7.78
N GLU A 328 -7.26 -11.75 8.43
CA GLU A 328 -7.90 -13.07 8.56
C GLU A 328 -9.15 -12.96 9.43
N ARG A 329 -9.05 -12.22 10.55
CA ARG A 329 -10.18 -11.93 11.42
C ARG A 329 -11.23 -11.05 10.74
N ALA A 330 -10.81 -10.07 9.94
CA ALA A 330 -11.71 -9.21 9.17
C ALA A 330 -12.46 -9.99 8.08
N VAL A 331 -11.79 -10.91 7.39
CA VAL A 331 -12.42 -11.80 6.40
C VAL A 331 -13.48 -12.69 7.07
N TRP A 332 -13.17 -13.27 8.23
CA TRP A 332 -14.17 -14.02 9.01
C TRP A 332 -15.37 -13.15 9.37
N ALA A 333 -15.14 -11.94 9.90
CA ALA A 333 -16.21 -11.00 10.25
C ALA A 333 -17.09 -10.65 9.04
N ALA A 334 -16.48 -10.44 7.86
CA ALA A 334 -17.21 -10.17 6.64
C ALA A 334 -18.06 -11.36 6.20
N GLU A 335 -17.55 -12.58 6.37
CA GLU A 335 -18.34 -13.79 6.13
C GLU A 335 -19.56 -13.85 7.07
N ILE A 336 -19.36 -13.62 8.37
CA ILE A 336 -20.44 -13.59 9.36
C ILE A 336 -21.52 -12.58 8.97
N LYS A 337 -21.11 -11.35 8.65
CA LYS A 337 -22.04 -10.30 8.21
C LYS A 337 -22.81 -10.73 6.96
N SER A 338 -22.08 -11.15 5.92
CA SER A 338 -22.67 -11.46 4.62
C SER A 338 -23.69 -12.60 4.67
N ARG A 339 -23.46 -13.61 5.50
CA ARG A 339 -24.31 -14.81 5.57
C ARG A 339 -25.46 -14.68 6.56
N TYR A 340 -25.21 -14.09 7.72
CA TYR A 340 -26.15 -14.15 8.84
C TYR A 340 -26.78 -12.81 9.18
N LEU A 341 -26.07 -11.70 8.98
CA LEU A 341 -26.51 -10.40 9.50
C LEU A 341 -27.20 -9.52 8.45
N LEU A 342 -26.87 -9.64 7.15
CA LEU A 342 -27.44 -8.77 6.10
C LEU A 342 -28.97 -8.70 6.09
N LYS A 343 -29.67 -9.79 6.45
CA LYS A 343 -31.14 -9.81 6.52
C LYS A 343 -31.71 -8.86 7.57
N ALA A 344 -30.94 -8.56 8.62
CA ALA A 344 -31.33 -7.67 9.70
C ALA A 344 -30.98 -6.20 9.42
N TYR A 345 -30.34 -5.88 8.29
CA TYR A 345 -30.06 -4.50 7.92
C TYR A 345 -31.27 -3.87 7.23
N PRO A 346 -31.53 -2.56 7.46
CA PRO A 346 -32.55 -1.84 6.73
C PRO A 346 -32.29 -1.95 5.21
N ARG A 347 -33.34 -2.20 4.43
CA ARG A 347 -33.23 -2.12 2.96
C ARG A 347 -32.88 -0.69 2.60
N ARG A 348 -31.73 -0.51 1.96
CA ARG A 348 -31.35 0.78 1.37
C ARG A 348 -32.23 1.07 0.16
N THR A 349 -32.88 2.23 0.17
CA THR A 349 -33.59 2.78 -1.00
C THR A 349 -32.63 3.47 -1.97
N ASP A 350 -31.47 3.92 -1.48
CA ASP A 350 -30.51 4.66 -2.30
C ASP A 350 -29.32 3.76 -2.65
N LYS A 351 -29.06 3.59 -3.96
CA LYS A 351 -27.83 2.95 -4.44
C LYS A 351 -26.72 4.00 -4.41
N PRO A 352 -25.69 3.87 -3.56
CA PRO A 352 -24.48 4.68 -3.73
C PRO A 352 -23.83 4.31 -5.07
N ASP A 353 -23.51 5.33 -5.87
CA ASP A 353 -22.76 5.15 -7.12
C ASP A 353 -21.28 4.88 -6.83
N THR A 354 -20.99 3.60 -6.57
CA THR A 354 -19.66 3.08 -6.25
C THR A 354 -18.62 3.34 -7.36
N ALA A 355 -19.05 3.44 -8.62
CA ALA A 355 -18.16 3.76 -9.73
C ALA A 355 -17.75 5.25 -9.70
N LEU A 356 -18.66 6.13 -9.29
CA LEU A 356 -18.38 7.55 -9.11
C LEU A 356 -17.39 7.81 -7.97
N THR A 357 -17.54 7.12 -6.84
CA THR A 357 -16.64 7.29 -5.67
C THR A 357 -15.21 6.84 -5.98
N ALA A 358 -15.03 5.70 -6.63
CA ALA A 358 -13.70 5.18 -6.98
C ALA A 358 -13.00 6.02 -8.06
N ARG A 359 -13.74 6.50 -9.08
CA ARG A 359 -13.20 7.43 -10.08
C ARG A 359 -12.88 8.79 -9.45
N GLY A 360 -13.71 9.26 -8.52
CA GLY A 360 -13.50 10.51 -7.79
C GLY A 360 -12.19 10.51 -7.00
N MET A 361 -11.88 9.42 -6.28
CA MET A 361 -10.64 9.33 -5.50
C MET A 361 -9.39 9.33 -6.39
N LEU A 362 -9.36 8.52 -7.47
CA LEU A 362 -8.23 8.49 -8.40
C LEU A 362 -8.09 9.81 -9.19
N SER A 363 -9.20 10.43 -9.62
CA SER A 363 -9.20 11.75 -10.25
C SER A 363 -8.70 12.82 -9.28
N ALA A 364 -9.16 12.81 -8.03
CA ALA A 364 -8.71 13.74 -7.00
C ALA A 364 -7.22 13.57 -6.69
N MET A 365 -6.71 12.33 -6.63
CA MET A 365 -5.28 12.07 -6.47
C MET A 365 -4.46 12.57 -7.66
N ARG A 366 -4.92 12.36 -8.90
CA ARG A 366 -4.27 12.87 -10.12
C ARG A 366 -4.33 14.39 -10.21
N GLU A 367 -5.48 14.99 -9.93
CA GLU A 367 -5.69 16.45 -9.92
C GLU A 367 -4.87 17.12 -8.82
N LYS A 368 -4.75 16.49 -7.65
CA LYS A 368 -3.95 17.00 -6.54
C LYS A 368 -2.46 16.80 -6.75
N ALA A 369 -2.04 15.65 -7.26
CA ALA A 369 -0.67 15.48 -7.75
C ALA A 369 -0.36 16.58 -8.78
N ALA A 370 -1.23 16.77 -9.76
CA ALA A 370 -1.09 17.85 -10.74
C ALA A 370 -1.11 19.25 -10.09
N SER A 371 -1.90 19.50 -9.04
CA SER A 371 -1.96 20.81 -8.37
C SER A 371 -0.73 21.10 -7.51
N LEU A 372 -0.11 20.07 -6.91
CA LEU A 372 1.20 20.18 -6.25
C LEU A 372 2.29 20.65 -7.22
N PHE A 373 2.11 20.42 -8.53
CA PHE A 373 3.07 20.76 -9.57
C PHE A 373 2.65 21.94 -10.46
N ARG A 374 1.47 22.52 -10.25
CA ARG A 374 1.00 23.72 -10.96
C ARG A 374 1.18 24.96 -10.07
N LYS A 375 2.23 25.75 -10.34
CA LYS A 375 2.21 27.21 -10.20
C LYS A 375 3.09 27.83 -11.28
#